data_AF-A0A9X8CUY8-F1
#
_entry.id   AF-A0A9X8CUY8-F1
#
_cell.length_a   1.000
_cell.length_b   1.000
_cell.length_c   1.000
_cell.angle_alpha   90.00
_cell.angle_beta   90.00
_cell.angle_gamma   90.00
#
_symmetry.space_group_name_H-M   'P 1'
#
loop_
_entity.id
_entity.type
_entity.pdbx_description
1 polymer ?
#
loop_
_entity_poly.entity_id
_entity_poly.type
_entity_poly.pdbx_seq_one_letter_code
_entity_poly.pdbx_strand_id
1 'polypeptide(L)'
;MTYNKKRALSYGGILISVFLAYFCRLGRPENVFMRNLADQCRNCIYLGMYCAWVIYLEKHVVHRKTRRCLTAIGCLMVFWFFVRTVKFHIFHDPLGEHICWYLYYIPMILIPVLGLAAAMFLGEKDGEKTVRKIIALLAFAVVLIISVFTNDLHQLVFRFSGRPPLSDRDYSYGILFIVIQGWIIFCLIWMEIMLIRKSRIPGRKQFWLPVIPGILLLGWNIGNLLRLPLIKTIAGDMTAVCCLLMAAIYQGCILCGLIQTNNRYFELFQTSGGLDAEITDDSFQRYYHSGDFPELSPELRKIVINRSAVQEQGIRINHIPIRGGHLFWSEDISVLLDQYQDIREQQEELTARNRLLQKTYQKEAERRKTEEQNRLLNMIQNQTAGQLELLSQLMDELERTESREHYDRILGKIVVVGTYLKRRKNLVLTQYASDGNLLTMEDLRQSLAESCDSLKLCKIRAAYYVENGEVQLNADDILKCYDTFEWLVERLFDTMQSVFYRVSQIDDALRISVHIVAEADLRGLMSERPELNVQQEDENEWFIGCIVFRKRGGR
;
A
#
# COMPACT_ATOMS: atom_id res chain seq x y z
N MET A 1 -4.53 6.47 46.28
CA MET A 1 -4.64 5.23 47.10
C MET A 1 -4.24 4.04 46.25
N THR A 2 -3.24 3.26 46.67
CA THR A 2 -2.73 2.10 45.90
C THR A 2 -3.83 1.06 45.70
N TYR A 3 -3.80 0.34 44.56
CA TYR A 3 -4.77 -0.69 44.20
C TYR A 3 -4.96 -1.74 45.31
N ASN A 4 -3.87 -2.15 45.96
CA ASN A 4 -3.89 -3.11 47.06
C ASN A 4 -4.68 -2.62 48.29
N LYS A 5 -4.60 -1.32 48.63
CA LYS A 5 -5.38 -0.75 49.74
C LYS A 5 -6.88 -0.70 49.41
N LYS A 6 -7.27 -0.33 48.18
CA LYS A 6 -8.68 -0.33 47.75
C LYS A 6 -9.28 -1.75 47.80
N ARG A 7 -8.50 -2.74 47.37
CA ARG A 7 -8.90 -4.15 47.38
C ARG A 7 -9.09 -4.70 48.79
N ALA A 8 -8.17 -4.39 49.72
CA ALA A 8 -8.30 -4.81 51.12
C ALA A 8 -9.54 -4.22 51.79
N LEU A 9 -9.84 -2.94 51.53
CA LEU A 9 -11.00 -2.25 52.09
C LEU A 9 -12.33 -2.82 51.54
N SER A 10 -12.36 -3.18 50.26
CA SER A 10 -13.51 -3.86 49.64
C SER A 10 -13.78 -5.24 50.24
N TYR A 11 -12.73 -6.06 50.45
CA TYR A 11 -12.91 -7.38 51.11
C TYR A 11 -13.32 -7.24 52.57
N GLY A 12 -12.80 -6.25 53.29
CA GLY A 12 -13.24 -5.92 54.65
C GLY A 12 -14.72 -5.57 54.71
N GLY A 13 -15.19 -4.71 53.80
CA GLY A 13 -16.61 -4.35 53.69
C GLY A 13 -17.52 -5.55 53.44
N ILE A 14 -17.16 -6.43 52.50
CA ILE A 14 -17.93 -7.66 52.20
C ILE A 14 -18.00 -8.57 53.43
N LEU A 15 -16.88 -8.80 54.11
CA LEU A 15 -16.82 -9.66 55.30
C LEU A 15 -17.73 -9.12 56.42
N ILE A 16 -17.68 -7.81 56.68
CA ILE A 16 -18.53 -7.13 57.66
C ILE A 16 -20.01 -7.27 57.28
N SER A 17 -20.36 -7.08 56.01
CA SER A 17 -21.73 -7.25 55.52
C SER A 17 -22.26 -8.68 55.74
N VAL A 18 -21.44 -9.70 55.47
CA VAL A 18 -21.82 -11.10 55.70
C VAL A 18 -22.00 -11.40 57.19
N PHE A 19 -21.09 -10.91 58.05
CA PHE A 19 -21.23 -11.07 59.50
C PHE A 19 -22.45 -10.35 60.06
N LEU A 20 -22.74 -9.14 59.59
CA LEU A 20 -23.93 -8.38 59.97
C LEU A 20 -25.22 -9.13 59.57
N ALA A 21 -25.28 -9.63 58.33
CA ALA A 21 -26.40 -10.43 57.84
C ALA A 21 -26.59 -11.74 58.65
N TYR A 22 -25.50 -12.38 59.07
CA TYR A 22 -25.54 -13.56 59.93
C TYR A 22 -25.99 -13.24 61.36
N PHE A 23 -25.53 -12.11 61.92
CA PHE A 23 -25.97 -11.63 63.23
C PHE A 23 -27.47 -11.32 63.25
N CYS A 24 -27.98 -10.66 62.20
CA CYS A 24 -29.42 -10.44 62.01
C CYS A 24 -30.23 -11.74 61.97
N ARG A 25 -29.64 -12.87 61.54
CA ARG A 25 -30.28 -14.18 61.56
C ARG A 25 -30.29 -14.82 62.96
N LEU A 26 -29.23 -14.63 63.75
CA LEU A 26 -29.08 -15.20 65.09
C LEU A 26 -29.87 -14.45 66.16
N GLY A 27 -29.89 -13.12 66.11
CA GLY A 27 -30.40 -12.27 67.18
C GLY A 27 -31.92 -12.28 67.41
N ARG A 28 -32.68 -13.20 66.79
CA ARG A 28 -34.16 -13.31 66.74
C ARG A 28 -34.86 -12.64 67.94
N PRO A 29 -35.15 -11.33 67.86
CA PRO A 29 -35.71 -10.60 68.98
C PRO A 29 -37.18 -11.01 69.18
N GLU A 30 -37.65 -10.97 70.43
CA GLU A 30 -39.04 -11.32 70.77
C GLU A 30 -40.05 -10.35 70.12
N ASN A 31 -39.64 -9.09 69.93
CA ASN A 31 -40.44 -8.08 69.25
C ASN A 31 -40.61 -8.39 67.75
N VAL A 32 -41.85 -8.63 67.32
CA VAL A 32 -42.22 -8.94 65.93
C VAL A 32 -41.71 -7.89 64.93
N PHE A 33 -41.80 -6.61 65.30
CA PHE A 33 -41.28 -5.51 64.48
C PHE A 33 -39.76 -5.61 64.27
N MET A 34 -39.00 -5.83 65.35
CA MET A 34 -37.54 -5.93 65.29
C MET A 34 -37.09 -7.18 64.54
N ARG A 35 -37.87 -8.27 64.60
CA ARG A 35 -37.61 -9.50 63.84
C ARG A 35 -37.80 -9.27 62.34
N ASN A 36 -38.92 -8.66 61.94
CA ASN A 36 -39.17 -8.32 60.53
C ASN A 36 -38.13 -7.32 60.00
N LEU A 37 -37.75 -6.33 60.81
CA LEU A 37 -36.69 -5.38 60.47
C LEU A 37 -35.36 -6.10 60.24
N ALA A 38 -34.95 -7.00 61.14
CA ALA A 38 -33.71 -7.78 61.01
C ALA A 38 -33.71 -8.68 59.76
N ASP A 39 -34.83 -9.34 59.45
CA ASP A 39 -34.96 -10.17 58.25
C ASP A 39 -34.93 -9.33 56.95
N GLN A 40 -35.55 -8.16 56.93
CA GLN A 40 -35.48 -7.24 55.79
C GLN A 40 -34.08 -6.64 55.62
N CYS A 41 -33.43 -6.19 56.70
CA CYS A 41 -32.04 -5.74 56.67
C CYS A 41 -31.11 -6.82 56.09
N ARG A 42 -31.28 -8.08 56.52
CA ARG A 42 -30.51 -9.21 55.97
C ARG A 42 -30.71 -9.35 54.46
N ASN A 43 -31.95 -9.30 53.98
CA ASN A 43 -32.26 -9.43 52.55
C ASN A 43 -31.66 -8.25 51.75
N CYS A 44 -31.77 -7.02 52.25
CA CYS A 44 -31.20 -5.83 51.61
C CYS A 44 -29.67 -5.89 51.53
N ILE A 45 -28.99 -6.37 52.58
CA ILE A 45 -27.52 -6.54 52.57
C ILE A 45 -27.10 -7.52 51.48
N TYR A 46 -27.76 -8.68 51.40
CA TYR A 46 -27.44 -9.68 50.37
C TYR A 46 -27.73 -9.15 48.96
N LEU A 47 -28.89 -8.52 48.75
CA LEU A 47 -29.27 -7.94 47.46
C LEU A 47 -28.24 -6.89 46.99
N GLY A 48 -27.89 -5.94 47.88
CA GLY A 48 -26.90 -4.90 47.58
C GLY A 48 -25.53 -5.48 47.25
N MET A 49 -25.09 -6.51 48.00
CA MET A 49 -23.82 -7.18 47.74
C MET A 49 -23.81 -7.91 46.39
N TYR A 50 -24.87 -8.63 46.03
CA TYR A 50 -24.91 -9.32 44.72
C TYR A 50 -25.02 -8.34 43.56
N CYS A 51 -25.78 -7.25 43.69
CA CYS A 51 -25.81 -6.17 42.69
C CYS A 51 -24.42 -5.55 42.50
N ALA A 52 -23.72 -5.23 43.60
CA ALA A 52 -22.36 -4.71 43.53
C ALA A 52 -21.39 -5.71 42.88
N TRP A 53 -21.53 -7.01 43.19
CA TRP A 53 -20.74 -8.07 42.57
C TRP A 53 -21.00 -8.21 41.07
N VAL A 54 -22.26 -8.12 40.62
CA VAL A 54 -22.61 -8.11 39.19
C VAL A 54 -21.98 -6.94 38.46
N ILE A 55 -22.08 -5.72 39.00
CA ILE A 55 -21.48 -4.52 38.41
C ILE A 55 -19.94 -4.66 38.35
N TYR A 56 -19.34 -5.22 39.39
CA TYR A 56 -17.91 -5.50 39.42
C TYR A 56 -17.50 -6.47 38.30
N LEU A 57 -18.20 -7.59 38.16
CA LEU A 57 -17.93 -8.58 37.11
C LEU A 57 -18.08 -7.97 35.71
N GLU A 58 -19.08 -7.12 35.50
CA GLU A 58 -19.32 -6.47 34.22
C GLU A 58 -18.15 -5.57 33.81
N LYS A 59 -17.61 -4.80 34.77
CA LYS A 59 -16.51 -3.86 34.52
C LYS A 59 -15.16 -4.55 34.37
N HIS A 60 -14.91 -5.60 35.16
CA HIS A 60 -13.55 -6.15 35.31
C HIS A 60 -13.30 -7.45 34.57
N VAL A 61 -14.30 -8.28 34.23
CA VAL A 61 -14.04 -9.54 33.50
C VAL A 61 -13.80 -9.27 32.02
N VAL A 62 -12.64 -9.71 31.52
CA VAL A 62 -12.18 -9.45 30.14
C VAL A 62 -12.95 -10.28 29.12
N HIS A 63 -13.07 -11.59 29.35
CA HIS A 63 -13.71 -12.50 28.40
C HIS A 63 -15.23 -12.32 28.35
N ARG A 64 -15.74 -11.88 27.19
CA ARG A 64 -17.16 -11.55 26.97
C ARG A 64 -18.13 -12.69 27.28
N LYS A 65 -17.80 -13.93 26.90
CA LYS A 65 -18.66 -15.12 27.14
C LYS A 65 -18.76 -15.43 28.63
N THR A 66 -17.62 -15.53 29.32
CA THR A 66 -17.55 -15.74 30.77
C THR A 66 -18.24 -14.62 31.53
N ARG A 67 -18.01 -13.36 31.15
CA ARG A 67 -18.67 -12.19 31.76
C ARG A 67 -20.19 -12.30 31.69
N ARG A 68 -20.76 -12.53 30.50
CA ARG A 68 -22.20 -12.70 30.32
C ARG A 68 -22.78 -13.82 31.18
N CYS A 69 -22.07 -14.95 31.26
CA CYS A 69 -22.49 -16.09 32.06
C CYS A 69 -22.51 -15.77 33.56
N LEU A 70 -21.46 -15.15 34.08
CA LEU A 70 -21.37 -14.76 35.50
C LEU A 70 -22.38 -13.66 35.86
N THR A 71 -22.60 -12.69 34.96
CA THR A 71 -23.66 -11.69 35.10
C THR A 71 -25.03 -12.35 35.18
N ALA A 72 -25.33 -13.33 34.32
CA ALA A 72 -26.59 -14.07 34.37
C ALA A 72 -26.77 -14.83 35.69
N ILE A 73 -25.72 -15.46 36.22
CA ILE A 73 -25.73 -16.10 37.55
C ILE A 73 -26.06 -15.06 38.62
N GLY A 74 -25.39 -13.91 38.64
CA GLY A 74 -25.66 -12.87 39.62
C GLY A 74 -27.07 -12.27 39.52
N CYS A 75 -27.61 -12.09 38.31
CA CYS A 75 -29.00 -11.69 38.10
C CYS A 75 -29.98 -12.74 38.64
N LEU A 76 -29.70 -14.04 38.47
CA LEU A 76 -30.52 -15.12 39.04
C LEU A 76 -30.45 -15.15 40.58
N MET A 77 -29.30 -14.84 41.17
CA MET A 77 -29.14 -14.74 42.62
C MET A 77 -29.96 -13.59 43.19
N VAL A 78 -29.92 -12.42 42.54
CA VAL A 78 -30.75 -11.24 42.85
C VAL A 78 -32.23 -11.60 42.72
N PHE A 79 -32.63 -12.23 41.62
CA PHE A 79 -33.99 -12.70 41.40
C PHE A 79 -34.45 -13.68 42.49
N TRP A 80 -33.62 -14.64 42.88
CA TRP A 80 -33.97 -15.61 43.92
C TRP A 80 -34.21 -14.94 45.27
N PHE A 81 -33.36 -13.99 45.66
CA PHE A 81 -33.55 -13.19 46.88
C PHE A 81 -34.79 -12.30 46.81
N PHE A 82 -35.09 -11.75 45.64
CA PHE A 82 -36.31 -10.96 45.42
C PHE A 82 -37.56 -11.83 45.59
N VAL A 83 -37.68 -12.95 44.87
CA VAL A 83 -38.82 -13.88 44.98
C VAL A 83 -38.97 -14.36 46.42
N ARG A 84 -37.86 -14.61 47.12
CA ARG A 84 -37.89 -14.99 48.54
C ARG A 84 -38.44 -13.89 49.43
N THR A 85 -38.01 -12.66 49.21
CA THR A 85 -38.51 -11.51 49.98
C THR A 85 -40.01 -11.35 49.77
N VAL A 86 -40.46 -11.43 48.51
CA VAL A 86 -41.88 -11.39 48.13
C VAL A 86 -42.67 -12.52 48.82
N LYS A 87 -42.19 -13.76 48.75
CA LYS A 87 -42.86 -14.94 49.35
C LYS A 87 -43.11 -14.78 50.84
N PHE A 88 -42.12 -14.34 51.60
CA PHE A 88 -42.20 -14.34 53.07
C PHE A 88 -42.69 -13.03 53.68
N HIS A 89 -42.70 -11.92 52.94
CA HIS A 89 -43.02 -10.60 53.50
C HIS A 89 -44.14 -9.84 52.77
N ILE A 90 -44.53 -10.26 51.56
CA ILE A 90 -45.55 -9.57 50.75
C ILE A 90 -46.77 -10.44 50.58
N PHE A 91 -46.59 -11.68 50.11
CA PHE A 91 -47.70 -12.62 49.99
C PHE A 91 -48.03 -13.25 51.34
N HIS A 92 -49.32 -13.19 51.67
CA HIS A 92 -49.92 -13.89 52.82
C HIS A 92 -51.06 -14.82 52.36
N ASP A 93 -51.30 -14.88 51.06
CA ASP A 93 -52.28 -15.76 50.43
C ASP A 93 -51.62 -17.05 49.92
N PRO A 94 -52.31 -18.21 49.99
CA PRO A 94 -51.73 -19.51 49.61
C PRO A 94 -51.30 -19.59 48.13
N LEU A 95 -51.98 -18.86 47.23
CA LEU A 95 -51.66 -18.90 45.79
C LEU A 95 -50.34 -18.17 45.50
N GLY A 96 -50.14 -16.99 46.08
CA GLY A 96 -48.88 -16.24 45.98
C GLY A 96 -47.69 -17.03 46.55
N GLU A 97 -47.87 -17.70 47.70
CA GLU A 97 -46.84 -18.55 48.29
C GLU A 97 -46.46 -19.74 47.39
N HIS A 98 -47.47 -20.40 46.78
CA HIS A 98 -47.30 -21.52 45.86
C HIS A 98 -46.59 -21.11 44.55
N ILE A 99 -46.97 -19.98 43.96
CA ILE A 99 -46.31 -19.44 42.76
C ILE A 99 -44.85 -19.10 43.05
N CYS A 100 -44.58 -18.42 44.16
CA CYS A 100 -43.21 -18.11 44.58
C CYS A 100 -42.39 -19.37 44.85
N TRP A 101 -43.01 -20.44 45.34
CA TRP A 101 -42.33 -21.72 45.52
C TRP A 101 -41.85 -22.32 44.20
N TYR A 102 -42.68 -22.32 43.15
CA TYR A 102 -42.28 -22.82 41.83
C TYR A 102 -41.21 -21.92 41.20
N LEU A 103 -41.34 -20.60 41.38
CA LEU A 103 -40.34 -19.63 40.93
C LEU A 103 -38.94 -19.86 41.52
N TYR A 104 -38.82 -20.45 42.72
CA TYR A 104 -37.51 -20.81 43.29
C TYR A 104 -36.74 -21.83 42.45
N TYR A 105 -37.41 -22.68 41.69
CA TYR A 105 -36.75 -23.72 40.89
C TYR A 105 -36.03 -23.15 39.66
N ILE A 106 -36.41 -21.95 39.19
CA ILE A 106 -35.70 -21.25 38.12
C ILE A 106 -34.23 -21.00 38.51
N PRO A 107 -33.91 -20.22 39.58
CA PRO A 107 -32.54 -20.01 39.98
C PRO A 107 -31.87 -21.28 40.54
N MET A 108 -32.59 -22.15 41.26
CA MET A 108 -32.00 -23.40 41.77
C MET A 108 -31.46 -24.31 40.67
N ILE A 109 -32.12 -24.36 39.51
CA ILE A 109 -31.68 -25.19 38.37
C ILE A 109 -30.68 -24.42 37.50
N LEU A 110 -30.94 -23.15 37.18
CA LEU A 110 -30.11 -22.39 36.25
C LEU A 110 -28.77 -21.96 36.84
N ILE A 111 -28.65 -21.67 38.14
CA ILE A 111 -27.38 -21.25 38.75
C ILE A 111 -26.31 -22.36 38.62
N PRO A 112 -26.56 -23.63 38.99
CA PRO A 112 -25.60 -24.72 38.77
C PRO A 112 -25.27 -24.96 37.30
N VAL A 113 -26.26 -24.87 36.40
CA VAL A 113 -26.07 -25.11 34.96
C VAL A 113 -25.20 -24.01 34.34
N LEU A 114 -25.49 -22.75 34.64
CA LEU A 114 -24.67 -21.61 34.21
C LEU A 114 -23.32 -21.60 34.91
N GLY A 115 -23.26 -22.07 36.15
CA GLY A 115 -22.02 -22.39 36.84
C GLY A 115 -21.17 -23.34 36.03
N LEU A 116 -21.72 -24.48 35.64
CA LEU A 116 -21.00 -25.42 34.80
C LEU A 116 -20.57 -24.81 33.46
N ALA A 117 -21.46 -24.05 32.81
CA ALA A 117 -21.16 -23.35 31.57
C ALA A 117 -20.01 -22.34 31.74
N ALA A 118 -19.97 -21.58 32.84
CA ALA A 118 -18.90 -20.66 33.17
C ALA A 118 -17.57 -21.39 33.35
N ALA A 119 -17.55 -22.53 34.06
CA ALA A 119 -16.37 -23.38 34.19
C ALA A 119 -15.92 -23.98 32.85
N MET A 120 -16.85 -24.30 31.95
CA MET A 120 -16.55 -24.77 30.58
C MET A 120 -15.81 -23.70 29.77
N PHE A 121 -16.25 -22.44 29.83
CA PHE A 121 -15.62 -21.34 29.11
C PHE A 121 -14.17 -21.02 29.53
N LEU A 122 -13.71 -21.45 30.70
CA LEU A 122 -12.36 -21.14 31.20
C LEU A 122 -11.28 -21.91 30.40
N GLY A 123 -10.35 -21.22 29.74
CA GLY A 123 -9.20 -21.87 29.10
C GLY A 123 -9.51 -22.74 27.87
N GLU A 124 -10.58 -22.42 27.14
CA GLU A 124 -11.04 -23.21 26.00
C GLU A 124 -10.51 -22.69 24.66
N LYS A 125 -10.08 -23.61 23.79
CA LYS A 125 -9.53 -23.32 22.45
C LYS A 125 -10.59 -23.45 21.33
N ASP A 126 -11.55 -24.37 21.45
CA ASP A 126 -12.60 -24.65 20.45
C ASP A 126 -13.96 -24.08 20.88
N GLY A 127 -14.19 -22.80 20.59
CA GLY A 127 -15.35 -22.07 21.10
C GLY A 127 -16.73 -22.50 20.60
N GLU A 128 -16.85 -23.25 19.50
CA GLU A 128 -18.13 -23.64 18.90
C GLU A 128 -18.74 -24.91 19.50
N LYS A 129 -17.94 -25.98 19.65
CA LYS A 129 -18.39 -27.26 20.21
C LYS A 129 -18.93 -27.09 21.63
N THR A 130 -18.32 -26.20 22.41
CA THR A 130 -18.71 -25.93 23.79
C THR A 130 -20.01 -25.17 23.88
N VAL A 131 -20.23 -24.20 22.99
CA VAL A 131 -21.52 -23.50 22.92
C VAL A 131 -22.66 -24.48 22.65
N ARG A 132 -22.49 -25.45 21.74
CA ARG A 132 -23.50 -26.50 21.49
C ARG A 132 -23.81 -27.33 22.74
N LYS A 133 -22.77 -27.74 23.50
CA LYS A 133 -22.96 -28.47 24.77
C LYS A 133 -23.71 -27.63 25.80
N ILE A 134 -23.37 -26.35 25.93
CA ILE A 134 -24.04 -25.43 26.87
C ILE A 134 -25.51 -25.22 26.48
N ILE A 135 -25.82 -25.09 25.19
CA ILE A 135 -27.19 -24.99 24.70
C ILE A 135 -27.97 -26.26 25.07
N ALA A 136 -27.39 -27.44 24.91
CA ALA A 136 -28.03 -28.70 25.31
C ALA A 136 -28.29 -28.77 26.83
N LEU A 137 -27.32 -28.37 27.66
CA LEU A 137 -27.48 -28.29 29.12
C LEU A 137 -28.61 -27.33 29.52
N LEU A 138 -28.68 -26.15 28.87
CA LEU A 138 -29.73 -25.16 29.10
C LEU A 138 -31.09 -25.62 28.62
N ALA A 139 -31.18 -26.29 27.47
CA ALA A 139 -32.43 -26.84 26.96
C ALA A 139 -33.01 -27.88 27.94
N PHE A 140 -32.17 -28.78 28.45
CA PHE A 140 -32.59 -29.74 29.47
C PHE A 140 -33.04 -29.05 30.77
N ALA A 141 -32.31 -28.02 31.22
CA ALA A 141 -32.70 -27.21 32.38
C ALA A 141 -34.07 -26.55 32.21
N VAL A 142 -34.37 -26.01 31.02
CA VAL A 142 -35.68 -25.40 30.71
C VAL A 142 -36.80 -26.44 30.77
N VAL A 143 -36.58 -27.65 30.24
CA VAL A 143 -37.57 -28.75 30.34
C VAL A 143 -37.87 -29.09 31.80
N LEU A 144 -36.84 -29.18 32.66
CA LEU A 144 -37.04 -29.41 34.09
C LEU A 144 -37.83 -28.27 34.75
N ILE A 145 -37.55 -27.01 34.41
CA ILE A 145 -38.29 -25.86 34.93
C ILE A 145 -39.76 -25.93 34.51
N ILE A 146 -40.04 -26.20 33.23
CA ILE A 146 -41.42 -26.35 32.72
C ILE A 146 -42.15 -27.47 33.47
N SER A 147 -41.46 -28.58 33.78
CA SER A 147 -42.05 -29.67 34.56
C SER A 147 -42.40 -29.28 36.01
N VAL A 148 -41.72 -28.28 36.59
CA VAL A 148 -42.11 -27.73 37.89
C VAL A 148 -43.36 -26.87 37.75
N PHE A 149 -43.40 -25.96 36.76
CA PHE A 149 -44.56 -25.08 36.56
C PHE A 149 -45.82 -25.81 36.13
N THR A 150 -45.69 -26.96 35.46
CA THR A 150 -46.81 -27.81 35.06
C THR A 150 -47.18 -28.87 36.10
N ASN A 151 -46.53 -28.83 37.28
CA ASN A 151 -46.72 -29.86 38.30
C ASN A 151 -48.17 -30.00 38.78
N ASP A 152 -48.96 -28.93 38.78
CA ASP A 152 -50.37 -29.01 39.18
C ASP A 152 -51.21 -29.90 38.23
N LEU A 153 -50.73 -30.18 37.01
CA LEU A 153 -51.39 -31.07 36.05
C LEU A 153 -51.04 -32.55 36.28
N HIS A 154 -49.80 -32.86 36.66
CA HIS A 154 -49.27 -34.23 36.66
C HIS A 154 -48.79 -34.73 38.02
N GLN A 155 -48.54 -33.84 38.99
CA GLN A 155 -48.10 -34.12 40.36
C GLN A 155 -46.89 -35.07 40.47
N LEU A 156 -45.95 -34.95 39.52
CA LEU A 156 -44.75 -35.81 39.45
C LEU A 156 -43.53 -35.18 40.11
N VAL A 157 -43.53 -33.86 40.33
CA VAL A 157 -42.51 -33.15 41.12
C VAL A 157 -42.95 -33.10 42.58
N PHE A 158 -44.16 -32.60 42.85
CA PHE A 158 -44.77 -32.61 44.18
C PHE A 158 -46.14 -33.26 44.13
N ARG A 159 -46.40 -34.15 45.09
CA ARG A 159 -47.71 -34.77 45.31
C ARG A 159 -48.36 -34.10 46.50
N PHE A 160 -49.54 -33.55 46.28
CA PHE A 160 -50.30 -32.82 47.30
C PHE A 160 -51.40 -33.71 47.86
N SER A 161 -51.53 -33.76 49.19
CA SER A 161 -52.55 -34.55 49.88
C SER A 161 -53.84 -33.76 50.19
N GLY A 162 -53.86 -32.44 49.99
CA GLY A 162 -54.99 -31.55 50.31
C GLY A 162 -55.86 -31.15 49.11
N ARG A 163 -57.07 -30.63 49.38
CA ARG A 163 -57.94 -29.96 48.39
C ARG A 163 -57.43 -28.53 48.12
N PRO A 164 -57.67 -27.94 46.94
CA PRO A 164 -57.27 -26.56 46.64
C PRO A 164 -57.82 -25.55 47.68
N PRO A 165 -57.05 -24.50 48.06
CA PRO A 165 -55.73 -24.15 47.56
C PRO A 165 -54.61 -25.05 48.11
N LEU A 166 -53.70 -25.45 47.24
CA LEU A 166 -52.55 -26.30 47.56
C LEU A 166 -51.63 -25.53 48.53
N SER A 167 -51.25 -26.16 49.64
CA SER A 167 -50.49 -25.52 50.72
C SER A 167 -49.11 -26.14 50.88
N ASP A 168 -48.12 -25.30 51.20
CA ASP A 168 -46.72 -25.66 51.49
C ASP A 168 -46.52 -26.65 52.66
N ARG A 169 -47.58 -26.98 53.40
CA ARG A 169 -47.50 -27.74 54.66
C ARG A 169 -47.50 -29.25 54.47
N ASP A 170 -48.29 -29.77 53.54
CA ASP A 170 -48.55 -31.20 53.39
C ASP A 170 -48.30 -31.65 51.94
N TYR A 171 -47.06 -32.06 51.65
CA TYR A 171 -46.67 -32.58 50.34
C TYR A 171 -45.64 -33.71 50.46
N SER A 172 -45.55 -34.53 49.42
CA SER A 172 -44.49 -35.51 49.25
C SER A 172 -43.76 -35.32 47.92
N TYR A 173 -42.50 -35.76 47.88
CA TYR A 173 -41.65 -35.63 46.69
C TYR A 173 -41.98 -36.74 45.68
N GLY A 174 -42.25 -36.34 44.44
CA GLY A 174 -42.43 -37.25 43.32
C GLY A 174 -41.11 -37.61 42.63
N ILE A 175 -41.19 -38.44 41.58
CA ILE A 175 -39.99 -38.94 40.89
C ILE A 175 -39.24 -37.84 40.14
N LEU A 176 -39.93 -36.85 39.56
CA LEU A 176 -39.28 -35.74 38.86
C LEU A 176 -38.51 -34.83 39.81
N PHE A 177 -38.92 -34.71 41.08
CA PHE A 177 -38.12 -34.00 42.08
C PHE A 177 -36.75 -34.64 42.26
N ILE A 178 -36.68 -35.98 42.33
CA ILE A 178 -35.41 -36.71 42.42
C ILE A 178 -34.55 -36.48 41.17
N VAL A 179 -35.16 -36.43 39.98
CA VAL A 179 -34.46 -36.10 38.73
C VAL A 179 -33.87 -34.69 38.79
N ILE A 180 -34.63 -33.70 39.27
CA ILE A 180 -34.16 -32.31 39.42
C ILE A 180 -32.97 -32.23 40.40
N GLN A 181 -33.07 -32.88 41.56
CA GLN A 181 -31.97 -32.92 42.54
C GLN A 181 -30.73 -33.61 41.97
N GLY A 182 -30.91 -34.74 41.29
CA GLY A 182 -29.84 -35.45 40.60
C GLY A 182 -29.15 -34.59 39.54
N TRP A 183 -29.92 -33.82 38.77
CA TRP A 183 -29.39 -32.87 37.79
C TRP A 183 -28.56 -31.74 38.42
N ILE A 184 -29.07 -31.13 39.50
CA ILE A 184 -28.35 -30.08 40.24
C ILE A 184 -27.02 -30.62 40.76
N ILE A 185 -27.03 -31.79 41.41
CA ILE A 185 -25.83 -32.44 41.95
C ILE A 185 -24.87 -32.78 40.80
N PHE A 186 -25.36 -33.32 39.69
CA PHE A 186 -24.54 -33.61 38.50
C PHE A 186 -23.83 -32.35 37.99
N CYS A 187 -24.54 -31.23 37.83
CA CYS A 187 -23.94 -29.97 37.39
C CYS A 187 -22.86 -29.48 38.35
N LEU A 188 -23.11 -29.53 39.66
CA LEU A 188 -22.15 -29.11 40.68
C LEU A 188 -20.90 -30.01 40.71
N ILE A 189 -21.06 -31.34 40.64
CA ILE A 189 -19.92 -32.27 40.59
C ILE A 189 -19.07 -32.02 39.35
N TRP A 190 -19.69 -31.89 38.17
CA TRP A 190 -18.94 -31.65 36.94
C TRP A 190 -18.25 -30.28 36.97
N MET A 191 -18.90 -29.26 37.55
CA MET A 191 -18.31 -27.94 37.76
C MET A 191 -17.04 -28.04 38.62
N GLU A 192 -17.10 -28.73 39.76
CA GLU A 192 -15.95 -28.93 40.64
C GLU A 192 -14.81 -29.69 39.94
N ILE A 193 -15.12 -30.80 39.26
CA ILE A 193 -14.12 -31.56 38.51
C ILE A 193 -13.41 -30.66 37.48
N MET A 194 -14.18 -29.84 36.76
CA MET A 194 -13.62 -28.92 35.76
C MET A 194 -12.76 -27.82 36.39
N LEU A 195 -13.23 -27.21 37.49
CA LEU A 195 -12.48 -26.18 38.20
C LEU A 195 -11.18 -26.74 38.79
N ILE A 196 -11.19 -27.94 39.37
CA ILE A 196 -9.98 -28.61 39.88
C ILE A 196 -8.98 -28.86 38.74
N ARG A 197 -9.44 -29.42 37.61
CA ARG A 197 -8.58 -29.70 36.45
C ARG A 197 -7.94 -28.43 35.88
N LYS A 198 -8.72 -27.36 35.74
CA LYS A 198 -8.27 -26.09 35.15
C LYS A 198 -7.46 -25.22 36.13
N SER A 199 -7.67 -25.37 37.43
CA SER A 199 -6.94 -24.63 38.47
C SER A 199 -5.55 -25.22 38.77
N ARG A 200 -5.23 -26.43 38.27
CA ARG A 200 -3.94 -27.10 38.45
C ARG A 200 -2.87 -26.52 37.52
N ILE A 201 -2.45 -25.28 37.78
CA ILE A 201 -1.38 -24.59 37.06
C ILE A 201 -0.06 -24.75 37.82
N PRO A 202 1.04 -25.21 37.19
CA PRO A 202 2.34 -25.31 37.84
C PRO A 202 2.79 -23.96 38.42
N GLY A 203 3.14 -23.93 39.72
CA GLY A 203 3.68 -22.73 40.39
C GLY A 203 2.68 -21.84 41.14
N ARG A 204 1.35 -22.04 41.03
CA ARG A 204 0.36 -21.29 41.83
C ARG A 204 -0.17 -22.09 43.02
N LYS A 205 0.14 -21.64 44.24
CA LYS A 205 -0.27 -22.29 45.51
C LYS A 205 -1.75 -22.11 45.90
N GLN A 206 -2.53 -21.31 45.16
CA GLN A 206 -3.88 -20.88 45.56
C GLN A 206 -5.03 -21.67 44.91
N PHE A 207 -4.78 -22.79 44.23
CA PHE A 207 -5.83 -23.53 43.49
C PHE A 207 -7.01 -24.01 44.37
N TRP A 208 -6.84 -24.08 45.69
CA TRP A 208 -7.87 -24.48 46.64
C TRP A 208 -8.99 -23.44 46.85
N LEU A 209 -8.75 -22.16 46.51
CA LEU A 209 -9.72 -21.07 46.77
C LEU A 209 -11.10 -21.28 46.09
N PRO A 210 -11.21 -21.71 44.82
CA PRO A 210 -12.50 -22.04 44.23
C PRO A 210 -13.05 -23.41 44.67
N VAL A 211 -12.18 -24.36 45.03
CA VAL A 211 -12.56 -25.76 45.33
C VAL A 211 -13.20 -25.90 46.71
N ILE A 212 -12.70 -25.20 47.73
CA ILE A 212 -13.24 -25.31 49.10
C ILE A 212 -14.72 -24.88 49.15
N PRO A 213 -15.12 -23.70 48.65
CA PRO A 213 -16.53 -23.30 48.60
C PRO A 213 -17.39 -24.26 47.77
N GLY A 214 -16.81 -24.84 46.73
CA GLY A 214 -17.42 -25.86 45.88
C GLY A 214 -17.79 -27.15 46.60
N ILE A 215 -16.83 -27.73 47.32
CA ILE A 215 -17.05 -28.93 48.17
C ILE A 215 -18.07 -28.62 49.26
N LEU A 216 -18.01 -27.44 49.88
CA LEU A 216 -19.00 -27.00 50.87
C LEU A 216 -20.40 -26.90 50.27
N LEU A 217 -20.53 -26.38 49.04
CA LEU A 217 -21.81 -26.27 48.34
C LEU A 217 -22.40 -27.66 48.02
N LEU A 218 -21.56 -28.58 47.56
CA LEU A 218 -21.96 -29.97 47.29
C LEU A 218 -22.41 -30.67 48.58
N GLY A 219 -21.60 -30.59 49.64
CA GLY A 219 -21.88 -31.19 50.93
C GLY A 219 -23.16 -30.63 51.57
N TRP A 220 -23.39 -29.32 51.44
CA TRP A 220 -24.60 -28.68 51.92
C TRP A 220 -25.85 -29.20 51.17
N ASN A 221 -25.80 -29.34 49.84
CA ASN A 221 -26.92 -29.88 49.06
C ASN A 221 -27.24 -31.34 49.42
N ILE A 222 -26.21 -32.20 49.53
CA ILE A 222 -26.37 -33.60 49.93
C ILE A 222 -26.94 -33.70 51.34
N GLY A 223 -26.41 -32.94 52.28
CA GLY A 223 -26.90 -32.98 53.65
C GLY A 223 -28.31 -32.41 53.83
N ASN A 224 -28.72 -31.44 52.99
CA ASN A 224 -30.10 -30.96 52.94
C ASN A 224 -31.04 -32.03 52.35
N LEU A 225 -30.61 -32.78 51.34
CA LEU A 225 -31.35 -33.93 50.79
C LEU A 225 -31.56 -35.03 51.85
N LEU A 226 -30.53 -35.32 52.66
CA LEU A 226 -30.58 -36.27 53.78
C LEU A 226 -31.25 -35.71 55.06
N ARG A 227 -31.72 -34.46 55.03
CA ARG A 227 -32.39 -33.77 56.15
C ARG A 227 -31.58 -33.76 57.46
N LEU A 228 -30.27 -33.56 57.38
CA LEU A 228 -29.40 -33.53 58.57
C LEU A 228 -29.72 -32.33 59.48
N PRO A 229 -29.95 -32.53 60.80
CA PRO A 229 -30.39 -31.48 61.71
C PRO A 229 -29.35 -30.36 61.90
N LEU A 230 -28.05 -30.71 61.86
CA LEU A 230 -26.94 -29.76 62.02
C LEU A 230 -26.94 -28.66 60.93
N ILE A 231 -27.29 -29.01 59.70
CA ILE A 231 -27.31 -28.08 58.56
C ILE A 231 -28.44 -27.08 58.71
N LYS A 232 -29.61 -27.52 59.21
CA LYS A 232 -30.76 -26.64 59.45
C LYS A 232 -30.46 -25.58 60.51
N THR A 233 -29.68 -25.92 61.53
CA THR A 233 -29.29 -25.02 62.62
C THR A 233 -28.27 -23.97 62.16
N ILE A 234 -27.15 -24.40 61.55
CA ILE A 234 -26.04 -23.50 61.19
C ILE A 234 -26.32 -22.77 59.87
N ALA A 235 -26.87 -23.46 58.88
CA ALA A 235 -26.94 -23.03 57.48
C ALA A 235 -28.33 -23.29 56.85
N GLY A 236 -29.41 -23.11 57.62
CA GLY A 236 -30.78 -23.37 57.18
C GLY A 236 -31.37 -22.37 56.18
N ASP A 237 -30.63 -21.32 55.83
CA ASP A 237 -31.02 -20.39 54.77
C ASP A 237 -30.44 -20.86 53.42
N MET A 238 -31.23 -21.66 52.70
CA MET A 238 -30.81 -22.25 51.43
C MET A 238 -30.34 -21.21 50.41
N THR A 239 -31.13 -20.15 50.21
CA THR A 239 -30.85 -19.11 49.22
C THR A 239 -29.54 -18.39 49.55
N ALA A 240 -29.33 -18.02 50.81
CA ALA A 240 -28.11 -17.33 51.22
C ALA A 240 -26.87 -18.22 51.09
N VAL A 241 -26.94 -19.47 51.56
CA VAL A 241 -25.79 -20.39 51.54
C VAL A 241 -25.40 -20.74 50.10
N CYS A 242 -26.36 -21.10 49.25
CA CYS A 242 -26.10 -21.43 47.85
C CYS A 242 -25.49 -20.24 47.10
N CYS A 243 -26.07 -19.05 47.26
CA CYS A 243 -25.60 -17.86 46.57
C CYS A 243 -24.23 -17.39 47.08
N LEU A 244 -23.98 -17.39 48.39
CA LEU A 244 -22.68 -17.02 48.96
C LEU A 244 -21.57 -17.96 48.50
N LEU A 245 -21.80 -19.28 48.57
CA LEU A 245 -20.81 -20.26 48.14
C LEU A 245 -20.58 -20.15 46.62
N MET A 246 -21.64 -19.97 45.83
CA MET A 246 -21.50 -19.77 44.38
C MET A 246 -20.68 -18.52 44.02
N ALA A 247 -20.94 -17.39 44.68
CA ALA A 247 -20.13 -16.19 44.53
C ALA A 247 -18.69 -16.43 44.96
N ALA A 248 -18.47 -17.15 46.07
CA ALA A 248 -17.14 -17.47 46.58
C ALA A 248 -16.34 -18.37 45.63
N ILE A 249 -16.96 -19.35 44.95
CA ILE A 249 -16.31 -20.18 43.92
C ILE A 249 -15.73 -19.29 42.82
N TYR A 250 -16.55 -18.42 42.24
CA TYR A 250 -16.14 -17.59 41.11
C TYR A 250 -15.25 -16.41 41.51
N GLN A 251 -15.43 -15.87 42.71
CA GLN A 251 -14.49 -14.93 43.28
C GLN A 251 -13.13 -15.61 43.54
N GLY A 252 -13.13 -16.85 44.01
CA GLY A 252 -11.93 -17.69 44.11
C GLY A 252 -11.24 -17.87 42.77
N CYS A 253 -11.99 -18.15 41.71
CA CYS A 253 -11.45 -18.25 40.35
C CYS A 253 -10.77 -16.95 39.86
N ILE A 254 -11.32 -15.79 40.22
CA ILE A 254 -10.71 -14.47 39.94
C ILE A 254 -9.42 -14.28 40.77
N LEU A 255 -9.46 -14.62 42.06
CA LEU A 255 -8.30 -14.50 42.97
C LEU A 255 -7.12 -15.38 42.54
N CYS A 256 -7.40 -16.61 42.12
CA CYS A 256 -6.41 -17.53 41.56
C CYS A 256 -5.91 -17.14 40.18
N GLY A 257 -6.52 -16.11 39.56
CA GLY A 257 -6.27 -15.64 38.20
C GLY A 257 -6.63 -16.65 37.11
N LEU A 258 -7.57 -17.56 37.39
CA LEU A 258 -8.19 -18.44 36.39
C LEU A 258 -9.15 -17.66 35.51
N ILE A 259 -9.88 -16.70 36.11
CA ILE A 259 -10.63 -15.67 35.39
C ILE A 259 -9.76 -14.43 35.33
N GLN A 260 -9.41 -14.02 34.11
CA GLN A 260 -8.65 -12.81 33.88
C GLN A 260 -9.50 -11.57 34.12
N THR A 261 -9.03 -10.70 35.00
CA THR A 261 -9.64 -9.41 35.29
C THR A 261 -8.76 -8.26 34.81
N ASN A 262 -9.41 -7.24 34.23
CA ASN A 262 -8.83 -5.99 33.77
C ASN A 262 -8.40 -5.12 34.97
N ASN A 263 -7.26 -5.44 35.59
CA ASN A 263 -6.78 -4.78 36.81
C ASN A 263 -5.32 -4.29 36.74
N ARG A 264 -4.55 -4.66 35.69
CA ARG A 264 -3.13 -4.32 35.56
C ARG A 264 -2.76 -3.53 34.31
N TYR A 265 -3.73 -2.99 33.56
CA TYR A 265 -3.41 -2.20 32.37
C TYR A 265 -2.61 -0.94 32.70
N PHE A 266 -2.76 -0.37 33.89
CA PHE A 266 -1.91 0.73 34.34
C PHE A 266 -0.43 0.31 34.37
N GLU A 267 -0.13 -0.78 35.08
CA GLU A 267 1.24 -1.33 35.17
C GLU A 267 1.74 -1.77 33.80
N LEU A 268 0.91 -2.44 33.00
CA LEU A 268 1.25 -2.90 31.67
C LEU A 268 1.55 -1.72 30.73
N PHE A 269 0.72 -0.68 30.73
CA PHE A 269 0.91 0.51 29.91
C PHE A 269 2.20 1.22 30.33
N GLN A 270 2.44 1.43 31.62
CA GLN A 270 3.67 2.06 32.12
C GLN A 270 4.96 1.26 31.83
N THR A 271 4.88 -0.08 31.81
CA THR A 271 6.04 -0.95 31.58
C THR A 271 6.24 -1.32 30.11
N SER A 272 5.32 -0.93 29.22
CA SER A 272 5.43 -1.15 27.77
C SER A 272 6.43 -0.15 27.19
N GLY A 273 7.73 -0.32 27.46
CA GLY A 273 8.80 0.58 27.04
C GLY A 273 9.06 0.65 25.52
N GLY A 274 8.12 0.21 24.68
CA GLY A 274 8.18 0.35 23.23
C GLY A 274 7.33 1.48 22.67
N LEU A 275 6.53 2.16 23.51
CA LEU A 275 5.69 3.28 23.08
C LEU A 275 5.72 4.39 24.14
N ASP A 276 6.26 5.54 23.75
CA ASP A 276 6.15 6.78 24.52
C ASP A 276 4.75 7.35 24.29
N ALA A 277 3.89 7.29 25.29
CA ALA A 277 2.50 7.69 25.16
C ALA A 277 1.89 8.21 26.46
N GLU A 278 0.82 8.99 26.34
CA GLU A 278 -0.02 9.41 27.46
C GLU A 278 -1.50 9.29 27.13
N ILE A 279 -2.31 9.02 28.15
CA ILE A 279 -3.77 9.07 28.06
C ILE A 279 -4.27 10.16 28.99
N THR A 280 -5.05 11.08 28.43
CA THR A 280 -5.68 12.17 29.16
C THR A 280 -7.20 12.05 29.13
N ASP A 281 -7.88 12.78 30.01
CA ASP A 281 -9.31 13.05 29.84
C ASP A 281 -9.55 14.19 28.81
N ASP A 282 -10.82 14.55 28.64
CA ASP A 282 -11.25 15.66 27.75
C ASP A 282 -10.77 17.04 28.25
N SER A 283 -10.32 17.15 29.50
CA SER A 283 -9.70 18.36 30.06
C SER A 283 -8.17 18.37 29.96
N PHE A 284 -7.59 17.37 29.27
CA PHE A 284 -6.16 17.12 29.16
C PHE A 284 -5.44 16.75 30.47
N GLN A 285 -6.17 16.34 31.50
CA GLN A 285 -5.56 15.80 32.71
C GLN A 285 -4.98 14.41 32.41
N ARG A 286 -3.67 14.24 32.63
CA ARG A 286 -2.96 12.97 32.41
C ARG A 286 -3.34 11.91 33.45
N TYR A 287 -3.80 10.74 33.00
CA TYR A 287 -4.13 9.58 33.84
C TYR A 287 -3.16 8.41 33.65
N TYR A 288 -2.70 8.20 32.42
CA TYR A 288 -1.74 7.14 32.10
C TYR A 288 -0.58 7.74 31.31
N HIS A 289 0.62 7.19 31.52
CA HIS A 289 1.80 7.49 30.73
C HIS A 289 2.61 6.20 30.55
N SER A 290 3.39 6.14 29.48
CA SER A 290 4.30 5.06 29.13
C SER A 290 5.56 5.70 28.56
N GLY A 291 6.72 5.13 28.92
CA GLY A 291 8.02 5.65 28.50
C GLY A 291 8.24 7.11 28.90
N ASP A 292 9.03 7.83 28.10
CA ASP A 292 9.46 9.21 28.35
C ASP A 292 8.65 10.21 27.50
N PHE A 293 7.32 10.06 27.49
CA PHE A 293 6.45 10.94 26.70
C PHE A 293 6.52 12.41 27.17
N PRO A 294 6.81 13.37 26.27
CA PRO A 294 7.03 14.76 26.63
C PRO A 294 5.77 15.43 27.20
N GLU A 295 5.96 16.44 28.05
CA GLU A 295 4.85 17.23 28.57
C GLU A 295 4.39 18.27 27.53
N LEU A 296 3.16 18.10 27.03
CA LEU A 296 2.62 18.96 25.97
C LEU A 296 1.86 20.15 26.54
N SER A 297 2.16 21.34 26.01
CA SER A 297 1.38 22.55 26.29
C SER A 297 -0.06 22.40 25.77
N PRO A 298 -1.05 23.07 26.39
CA PRO A 298 -2.45 23.02 25.94
C PRO A 298 -2.65 23.46 24.49
N GLU A 299 -1.82 24.40 24.01
CA GLU A 299 -1.83 24.87 22.63
C GLU A 299 -1.35 23.78 21.67
N LEU A 300 -0.24 23.12 22.00
CA LEU A 300 0.30 22.03 21.19
C LEU A 300 -0.68 20.85 21.12
N ARG A 301 -1.38 20.54 22.22
CA ARG A 301 -2.43 19.51 22.23
C ARG A 301 -3.54 19.81 21.23
N LYS A 302 -4.03 21.05 21.18
CA LYS A 302 -5.03 21.47 20.19
C LYS A 302 -4.52 21.36 18.76
N ILE A 303 -3.25 21.70 18.54
CA ILE A 303 -2.61 21.55 17.23
C ILE A 303 -2.59 20.07 16.84
N VAL A 304 -2.08 19.18 17.71
CA VAL A 304 -1.96 17.74 17.48
C VAL A 304 -3.32 17.10 17.17
N ILE A 305 -4.39 17.50 17.87
CA ILE A 305 -5.75 17.01 17.63
C ILE A 305 -6.25 17.36 16.23
N ASN A 306 -5.97 18.58 15.77
CA ASN A 306 -6.40 19.04 14.44
C ASN A 306 -5.49 18.48 13.33
N ARG A 307 -4.19 18.33 13.62
CA ARG A 307 -3.16 17.87 12.70
C ARG A 307 -2.01 17.26 13.49
N SER A 308 -1.54 16.06 13.13
CA SER A 308 -0.30 15.52 13.70
C SER A 308 0.79 16.59 13.66
N ALA A 309 1.50 16.78 14.77
CA ALA A 309 2.53 17.82 14.88
C ALA A 309 3.91 17.19 15.01
N VAL A 310 4.92 17.80 14.40
CA VAL A 310 6.33 17.42 14.54
C VAL A 310 7.00 18.47 15.42
N GLN A 311 7.71 18.05 16.45
CA GLN A 311 8.51 18.91 17.33
C GLN A 311 9.93 19.11 16.76
N GLU A 312 10.64 20.12 17.27
CA GLU A 312 12.09 20.27 17.06
C GLU A 312 12.77 18.97 17.53
N GLN A 313 13.63 18.35 16.70
CA GLN A 313 14.27 17.02 16.87
C GLN A 313 13.58 15.82 16.21
N GLY A 314 12.67 16.02 15.25
CA GLY A 314 12.17 14.89 14.45
C GLY A 314 11.23 13.94 15.19
N ILE A 315 10.74 14.33 16.37
CA ILE A 315 9.71 13.60 17.10
C ILE A 315 8.34 14.04 16.60
N ARG A 316 7.58 13.11 16.03
CA ARG A 316 6.19 13.31 15.62
C ARG A 316 5.26 12.89 16.75
N ILE A 317 4.36 13.79 17.14
CA ILE A 317 3.29 13.50 18.08
C ILE A 317 2.02 13.24 17.31
N ASN A 318 1.43 12.10 17.59
CA ASN A 318 0.17 11.65 17.05
C ASN A 318 -0.92 11.63 18.11
N HIS A 319 -2.17 11.57 17.64
CA HIS A 319 -3.35 11.60 18.48
C HIS A 319 -4.44 10.69 17.95
N ILE A 320 -5.19 10.10 18.88
CA ILE A 320 -6.46 9.43 18.60
C ILE A 320 -7.47 9.71 19.73
N PRO A 321 -8.74 10.00 19.40
CA PRO A 321 -9.78 10.16 20.42
C PRO A 321 -10.17 8.80 21.00
N ILE A 322 -10.40 8.76 22.31
CA ILE A 322 -10.91 7.59 23.03
C ILE A 322 -12.17 7.96 23.82
N ARG A 323 -12.89 6.96 24.34
CA ARG A 323 -14.07 7.24 25.18
C ARG A 323 -13.64 7.89 26.49
N GLY A 324 -14.00 9.17 26.67
CA GLY A 324 -13.70 9.96 27.86
C GLY A 324 -12.33 10.62 27.86
N GLY A 325 -11.73 10.84 26.68
CA GLY A 325 -10.49 11.58 26.57
C GLY A 325 -9.69 11.33 25.30
N HIS A 326 -8.35 11.39 25.43
CA HIS A 326 -7.42 11.37 24.31
C HIS A 326 -6.21 10.48 24.59
N LEU A 327 -5.70 9.83 23.54
CA LEU A 327 -4.41 9.14 23.55
C LEU A 327 -3.45 9.94 22.66
N PHE A 328 -2.29 10.30 23.21
CA PHE A 328 -1.18 10.90 22.49
C PHE A 328 0.02 9.95 22.53
N TRP A 329 0.77 9.85 21.44
CA TRP A 329 2.00 9.07 21.40
C TRP A 329 3.04 9.72 20.51
N SER A 330 4.31 9.52 20.83
CA SER A 330 5.43 10.05 20.07
C SER A 330 6.09 8.96 19.25
N GLU A 331 6.53 9.33 18.05
CA GLU A 331 7.29 8.51 17.12
C GLU A 331 8.51 9.30 16.66
N ASP A 332 9.70 8.70 16.75
CA ASP A 332 10.91 9.28 16.18
C ASP A 332 10.91 9.06 14.66
N ILE A 333 10.83 10.16 13.92
CA ILE A 333 10.90 10.19 12.44
C ILE A 333 12.17 10.85 11.95
N SER A 334 13.18 11.06 12.80
CA SER A 334 14.45 11.72 12.44
C SER A 334 15.14 11.03 11.27
N VAL A 335 15.24 9.69 11.32
CA VAL A 335 15.81 8.87 10.23
C VAL A 335 15.08 9.08 8.91
N LEU A 336 13.75 9.23 8.96
CA LEU A 336 12.94 9.45 7.76
C LEU A 336 13.12 10.87 7.21
N LEU A 337 13.28 11.87 8.09
CA LEU A 337 13.58 13.24 7.68
C LEU A 337 14.95 13.34 7.02
N ASP A 338 15.97 12.65 7.56
CA ASP A 338 17.32 12.60 6.96
C ASP A 338 17.27 12.00 5.55
N GLN A 339 16.58 10.86 5.38
CA GLN A 339 16.41 10.25 4.05
C GLN A 339 15.69 11.17 3.05
N TYR A 340 14.70 11.93 3.51
CA TYR A 340 13.98 12.88 2.66
C TYR A 340 14.89 14.02 2.20
N GLN A 341 15.77 14.48 3.10
CA GLN A 341 16.78 15.50 2.78
C GLN A 341 17.79 14.97 1.75
N ASP A 342 18.32 13.76 1.93
CA ASP A 342 19.23 13.12 0.97
C ASP A 342 18.60 13.02 -0.44
N ILE A 343 17.33 12.59 -0.52
CA ILE A 343 16.61 12.48 -1.80
C ILE A 343 16.47 13.87 -2.46
N ARG A 344 16.19 14.90 -1.67
CA ARG A 344 16.05 16.26 -2.19
C ARG A 344 17.38 16.79 -2.74
N GLU A 345 18.48 16.55 -2.05
CA GLU A 345 19.82 16.92 -2.50
C GLU A 345 20.19 16.20 -3.80
N GLN A 346 19.93 14.90 -3.90
CA GLN A 346 20.13 14.13 -5.13
C GLN A 346 19.28 14.64 -6.30
N GLN A 347 18.03 15.04 -6.03
CA GLN A 347 17.15 15.61 -7.05
C GLN A 347 17.69 16.94 -7.58
N GLU A 348 18.18 17.81 -6.70
CA GLU A 348 18.79 19.09 -7.07
C GLU A 348 20.08 18.87 -7.90
N GLU A 349 20.94 17.93 -7.50
CA GLU A 349 22.16 17.56 -8.24
C GLU A 349 21.85 17.00 -9.63
N LEU A 350 20.92 16.04 -9.74
CA LEU A 350 20.51 15.44 -11.01
C LEU A 350 19.92 16.48 -11.95
N THR A 351 19.14 17.41 -11.43
CA THR A 351 18.56 18.50 -12.22
C THR A 351 19.64 19.41 -12.78
N ALA A 352 20.64 19.77 -11.97
CA ALA A 352 21.79 20.55 -12.42
C ALA A 352 22.62 19.81 -13.49
N ARG A 353 22.89 18.50 -13.28
CA ARG A 353 23.64 17.67 -14.22
C ARG A 353 22.93 17.51 -15.56
N ASN A 354 21.62 17.29 -15.56
CA ASN A 354 20.83 17.19 -16.79
C ASN A 354 20.86 18.50 -17.60
N ARG A 355 20.74 19.65 -16.94
CA ARG A 355 20.87 20.95 -17.60
C ARG A 355 22.24 21.14 -18.23
N LEU A 356 23.30 20.72 -17.55
CA LEU A 356 24.67 20.78 -18.09
C LEU A 356 24.85 19.86 -19.29
N LEU A 357 24.38 18.61 -19.20
CA LEU A 357 24.41 17.64 -20.30
C LEU A 357 23.70 18.17 -21.54
N GLN A 358 22.51 18.76 -21.38
CA GLN A 358 21.75 19.34 -22.49
C GLN A 358 22.53 20.46 -23.20
N LYS A 359 23.21 21.33 -22.44
CA LYS A 359 24.08 22.38 -23.01
C LYS A 359 25.29 21.78 -23.72
N THR A 360 25.90 20.73 -23.17
CA THR A 360 27.03 20.04 -23.80
C THR A 360 26.61 19.43 -25.14
N TYR A 361 25.46 18.76 -25.20
CA TYR A 361 24.93 18.20 -26.44
C TYR A 361 24.67 19.28 -27.51
N GLN A 362 24.07 20.40 -27.13
CA GLN A 362 23.85 21.53 -28.05
C GLN A 362 25.17 22.06 -28.62
N LYS A 363 26.15 22.30 -27.74
CA LYS A 363 27.47 22.79 -28.14
C LYS A 363 28.23 21.79 -29.01
N GLU A 364 28.11 20.49 -28.72
CA GLU A 364 28.73 19.44 -29.52
C GLU A 364 28.08 19.32 -30.90
N ALA A 365 26.76 19.45 -31.01
CA ALA A 365 26.05 19.46 -32.28
C ALA A 365 26.46 20.67 -33.15
N GLU A 366 26.56 21.87 -32.57
CA GLU A 366 27.06 23.07 -33.24
C GLU A 366 28.51 22.90 -33.72
N ARG A 367 29.35 22.31 -32.88
CA ARG A 367 30.74 22.01 -33.21
C ARG A 367 30.83 21.04 -34.38
N ARG A 368 30.12 19.91 -34.34
CA ARG A 368 30.10 18.91 -35.43
C ARG A 368 29.62 19.52 -36.75
N LYS A 369 28.58 20.37 -36.71
CA LYS A 369 28.09 21.08 -37.90
C LYS A 369 29.17 21.98 -38.50
N THR A 370 29.87 22.74 -37.66
CA THR A 370 30.97 23.62 -38.10
C THR A 370 32.16 22.81 -38.65
N GLU A 371 32.52 21.71 -37.99
CA GLU A 371 33.59 20.81 -38.45
C GLU A 371 33.28 20.22 -39.83
N GLU A 372 32.05 19.78 -40.07
CA GLU A 372 31.64 19.25 -41.38
C GLU A 372 31.57 20.35 -42.46
N GLN A 373 31.08 21.55 -42.13
CA GLN A 373 31.13 22.69 -43.04
C GLN A 373 32.56 23.03 -43.48
N ASN A 374 33.50 23.07 -42.54
CA ASN A 374 34.91 23.33 -42.84
C ASN A 374 35.52 22.21 -43.70
N ARG A 375 35.18 20.95 -43.42
CA ARG A 375 35.63 19.80 -44.21
C ARG A 375 35.16 19.92 -45.67
N LEU A 376 33.87 20.18 -45.89
CA LEU A 376 33.31 20.34 -47.25
C LEU A 376 33.94 21.53 -47.98
N LEU A 377 34.16 22.65 -47.28
CA LEU A 377 34.79 23.84 -47.86
C LEU A 377 36.23 23.54 -48.32
N ASN A 378 37.05 22.95 -47.45
CA ASN A 378 38.44 22.60 -47.76
C ASN A 378 38.53 21.64 -48.95
N MET A 379 37.62 20.67 -49.02
CA MET A 379 37.56 19.72 -50.12
C MET A 379 37.20 20.38 -51.46
N ILE A 380 36.18 21.26 -51.48
CA ILE A 380 35.82 22.02 -52.69
C ILE A 380 37.00 22.88 -53.14
N GLN A 381 37.63 23.61 -52.22
CA GLN A 381 38.79 24.46 -52.54
C GLN A 381 39.95 23.66 -53.14
N ASN A 382 40.27 22.48 -52.58
CA ASN A 382 41.32 21.62 -53.12
C ASN A 382 41.00 21.12 -54.53
N GLN A 383 39.74 20.77 -54.82
CA GLN A 383 39.34 20.26 -56.14
C GLN A 383 39.27 21.35 -57.21
N THR A 384 39.02 22.60 -56.84
CA THR A 384 38.89 23.72 -57.79
C THR A 384 40.12 24.66 -57.81
N ALA A 385 41.23 24.25 -57.19
CA ALA A 385 42.41 25.10 -57.03
C ALA A 385 42.98 25.58 -58.37
N GLY A 386 43.06 24.68 -59.38
CA GLY A 386 43.58 25.01 -60.71
C GLY A 386 42.74 26.06 -61.44
N GLN A 387 41.42 25.94 -61.39
CA GLN A 387 40.52 26.93 -62.01
C GLN A 387 40.50 28.27 -61.26
N LEU A 388 40.71 28.28 -59.94
CA LEU A 388 40.87 29.53 -59.19
C LEU A 388 42.18 30.23 -59.57
N GLU A 389 43.26 29.49 -59.77
CA GLU A 389 44.53 30.03 -60.27
C GLU A 389 44.39 30.57 -61.69
N LEU A 390 43.73 29.83 -62.60
CA LEU A 390 43.44 30.29 -63.96
C LEU A 390 42.58 31.57 -63.95
N LEU A 391 41.54 31.61 -63.11
CA LEU A 391 40.71 32.81 -62.94
C LEU A 391 41.55 34.00 -62.47
N SER A 392 42.47 33.79 -61.51
CA SER A 392 43.39 34.83 -61.03
C SER A 392 44.30 35.35 -62.15
N GLN A 393 44.86 34.45 -62.97
CA GLN A 393 45.71 34.82 -64.10
C GLN A 393 44.93 35.63 -65.14
N LEU A 394 43.70 35.22 -65.45
CA LEU A 394 42.82 35.95 -66.37
C LEU A 394 42.42 37.33 -65.81
N MET A 395 42.16 37.45 -64.50
CA MET A 395 41.88 38.74 -63.86
C MET A 395 43.10 39.68 -63.94
N ASP A 396 44.30 39.18 -63.67
CA ASP A 396 45.54 39.94 -63.80
C ASP A 396 45.79 40.38 -65.25
N GLU A 397 45.48 39.52 -66.24
CA GLU A 397 45.58 39.85 -67.67
C GLU A 397 44.55 40.90 -68.08
N LEU A 398 43.32 40.79 -67.56
CA LEU A 398 42.24 41.76 -67.81
C LEU A 398 42.63 43.16 -67.32
N GLU A 399 43.23 43.26 -66.13
CA GLU A 399 43.68 44.54 -65.55
C GLU A 399 44.80 45.22 -66.34
N ARG A 400 45.67 44.44 -67.01
CA ARG A 400 46.81 44.94 -67.78
C ARG A 400 46.49 45.26 -69.24
N THR A 401 45.30 44.91 -69.70
CA THR A 401 44.93 44.99 -71.12
C THR A 401 44.40 46.39 -71.48
N GLU A 402 45.03 47.05 -72.45
CA GLU A 402 44.58 48.36 -72.96
C GLU A 402 43.68 48.26 -74.21
N SER A 403 43.64 47.09 -74.86
CA SER A 403 42.80 46.84 -76.04
C SER A 403 41.39 46.38 -75.63
N ARG A 404 40.37 47.08 -76.11
CA ARG A 404 38.97 46.74 -75.85
C ARG A 404 38.58 45.35 -76.37
N GLU A 405 39.14 44.94 -77.51
CA GLU A 405 38.86 43.62 -78.09
C GLU A 405 39.45 42.49 -77.25
N HIS A 406 40.67 42.68 -76.73
CA HIS A 406 41.33 41.71 -75.86
C HIS A 406 40.67 41.68 -74.47
N TYR A 407 40.20 42.83 -73.96
CA TYR A 407 39.42 42.94 -72.74
C TYR A 407 38.12 42.11 -72.79
N ASP A 408 37.31 42.31 -73.84
CA ASP A 408 36.05 41.57 -74.01
C ASP A 408 36.28 40.05 -74.14
N ARG A 409 37.40 39.64 -74.77
CA ARG A 409 37.81 38.24 -74.90
C ARG A 409 38.22 37.62 -73.55
N ILE A 410 39.05 38.30 -72.76
CA ILE A 410 39.45 37.83 -71.42
C ILE A 410 38.25 37.80 -70.48
N LEU A 411 37.35 38.79 -70.55
CA LEU A 411 36.13 38.80 -69.76
C LEU A 411 35.24 37.58 -70.10
N GLY A 412 35.11 37.23 -71.38
CA GLY A 412 34.46 35.99 -71.80
C GLY A 412 35.09 34.75 -71.17
N LYS A 413 36.44 34.65 -71.19
CA LYS A 413 37.20 33.56 -70.54
C LYS A 413 36.90 33.45 -69.04
N ILE A 414 36.89 34.59 -68.33
CA ILE A 414 36.56 34.66 -66.90
C ILE A 414 35.15 34.14 -66.64
N VAL A 415 34.16 34.52 -67.47
CA VAL A 415 32.79 34.05 -67.30
C VAL A 415 32.67 32.54 -67.53
N VAL A 416 33.40 31.97 -68.50
CA VAL A 416 33.41 30.52 -68.74
C VAL A 416 33.97 29.77 -67.53
N VAL A 417 35.18 30.11 -67.09
CA VAL A 417 35.83 29.48 -65.92
C VAL A 417 35.00 29.69 -64.64
N GLY A 418 34.43 30.88 -64.46
CA GLY A 418 33.54 31.18 -63.34
C GLY A 418 32.23 30.36 -63.36
N THR A 419 31.69 30.09 -64.55
CA THR A 419 30.50 29.25 -64.73
C THR A 419 30.82 27.80 -64.37
N TYR A 420 31.99 27.29 -64.78
CA TYR A 420 32.46 25.99 -64.35
C TYR A 420 32.62 25.89 -62.84
N LEU A 421 33.34 26.83 -62.21
CA LEU A 421 33.52 26.87 -60.75
C LEU A 421 32.18 26.84 -60.00
N LYS A 422 31.22 27.63 -60.45
CA LYS A 422 29.86 27.68 -59.90
C LYS A 422 29.16 26.31 -60.03
N ARG A 423 29.13 25.74 -61.24
CA ARG A 423 28.44 24.48 -61.51
C ARG A 423 29.13 23.30 -60.82
N ARG A 424 30.46 23.24 -60.84
CA ARG A 424 31.26 22.21 -60.18
C ARG A 424 31.04 22.20 -58.67
N LYS A 425 31.03 23.38 -58.03
CA LYS A 425 30.69 23.51 -56.61
C LYS A 425 29.28 23.01 -56.32
N ASN A 426 28.30 23.36 -57.16
CA ASN A 426 26.93 22.89 -56.99
C ASN A 426 26.85 21.36 -57.11
N LEU A 427 27.49 20.75 -58.11
CA LEU A 427 27.50 19.29 -58.28
C LEU A 427 28.11 18.57 -57.07
N VAL A 428 29.22 19.09 -56.51
CA VAL A 428 29.82 18.55 -55.28
C VAL A 428 28.85 18.70 -54.11
N LEU A 429 28.24 19.86 -53.91
CA LEU A 429 27.26 20.04 -52.83
C LEU A 429 26.05 19.10 -52.97
N THR A 430 25.55 18.89 -54.19
CA THR A 430 24.46 17.94 -54.47
C THR A 430 24.89 16.50 -54.19
N GLN A 431 26.12 16.10 -54.54
CA GLN A 431 26.68 14.78 -54.23
C GLN A 431 26.61 14.49 -52.73
N TYR A 432 27.06 15.41 -51.87
CA TYR A 432 27.06 15.23 -50.41
C TYR A 432 25.70 15.41 -49.74
N ALA A 433 24.74 16.06 -50.41
CA ALA A 433 23.36 16.15 -49.96
C ALA A 433 22.51 14.93 -50.36
N SER A 434 22.96 14.14 -51.33
CA SER A 434 22.26 12.96 -51.85
C SER A 434 22.55 11.70 -51.02
N ASP A 435 21.53 10.87 -50.81
CA ASP A 435 21.73 9.52 -50.26
C ASP A 435 22.51 8.66 -51.25
N GLY A 436 23.73 8.28 -50.90
CA GLY A 436 24.56 7.35 -51.68
C GLY A 436 25.57 7.97 -52.65
N ASN A 437 25.85 9.28 -52.58
CA ASN A 437 26.77 9.99 -53.50
C ASN A 437 26.39 9.83 -54.97
N LEU A 438 25.11 10.02 -55.29
CA LEU A 438 24.57 9.83 -56.64
C LEU A 438 24.21 11.17 -57.26
N LEU A 439 24.56 11.35 -58.53
CA LEU A 439 24.13 12.48 -59.34
C LEU A 439 23.26 11.97 -60.49
N THR A 440 22.46 12.87 -61.05
CA THR A 440 21.57 12.57 -62.18
C THR A 440 22.12 13.10 -63.49
N MET A 441 21.70 12.51 -64.61
CA MET A 441 22.00 13.06 -65.94
C MET A 441 21.43 14.47 -66.13
N GLU A 442 20.38 14.83 -65.38
CA GLU A 442 19.80 16.16 -65.36
C GLU A 442 20.78 17.19 -64.75
N ASP A 443 21.50 16.83 -63.69
CA ASP A 443 22.52 17.68 -63.06
C ASP A 443 23.67 17.99 -64.05
N LEU A 444 24.09 16.98 -64.82
CA LEU A 444 25.08 17.14 -65.89
C LEU A 444 24.53 18.00 -67.02
N ARG A 445 23.30 17.74 -67.46
CA ARG A 445 22.63 18.48 -68.53
C ARG A 445 22.53 19.96 -68.19
N GLN A 446 22.11 20.30 -66.97
CA GLN A 446 22.03 21.68 -66.51
C GLN A 446 23.42 22.34 -66.46
N SER A 447 24.44 21.61 -66.02
CA SER A 447 25.82 22.12 -65.94
C SER A 447 26.41 22.40 -67.33
N LEU A 448 26.22 21.48 -68.28
CA LEU A 448 26.61 21.67 -69.67
C LEU A 448 25.82 22.77 -70.36
N ALA A 449 24.53 22.94 -70.03
CA ALA A 449 23.70 24.01 -70.57
C ALA A 449 24.26 25.39 -70.23
N GLU A 450 24.54 25.63 -68.94
CA GLU A 450 25.07 26.92 -68.49
C GLU A 450 26.47 27.18 -69.06
N SER A 451 27.32 26.17 -69.15
CA SER A 451 28.68 26.34 -69.70
C SER A 451 28.72 26.44 -71.22
N CYS A 452 27.77 25.83 -71.95
CA CYS A 452 27.62 26.08 -73.39
C CYS A 452 27.06 27.49 -73.65
N ASP A 453 26.19 27.99 -72.78
CA ASP A 453 25.68 29.36 -72.89
C ASP A 453 26.78 30.40 -72.63
N SER A 454 27.68 30.16 -71.67
CA SER A 454 28.82 31.06 -71.41
C SER A 454 29.80 31.13 -72.58
N LEU A 455 30.02 30.02 -73.30
CA LEU A 455 30.88 29.99 -74.51
C LEU A 455 30.42 30.91 -75.64
N LYS A 456 29.12 31.24 -75.72
CA LYS A 456 28.59 32.19 -76.71
C LYS A 456 29.20 33.59 -76.55
N LEU A 457 29.59 33.97 -75.32
CA LEU A 457 30.27 35.24 -75.05
C LEU A 457 31.66 35.29 -75.70
N CYS A 458 32.27 34.13 -75.91
CA CYS A 458 33.56 33.98 -76.58
C CYS A 458 33.43 33.80 -78.10
N LYS A 459 32.23 34.04 -78.66
CA LYS A 459 31.88 33.81 -80.08
C LYS A 459 32.06 32.35 -80.53
N ILE A 460 32.07 31.41 -79.59
CA ILE A 460 32.16 29.97 -79.89
C ILE A 460 30.74 29.39 -79.96
N ARG A 461 30.42 28.71 -81.05
CA ARG A 461 29.12 28.03 -81.20
C ARG A 461 29.15 26.71 -80.43
N ALA A 462 28.46 26.66 -79.29
CA ALA A 462 28.40 25.46 -78.44
C ALA A 462 27.01 24.83 -78.44
N ALA A 463 26.98 23.50 -78.58
CA ALA A 463 25.78 22.69 -78.41
C ALA A 463 26.12 21.43 -77.61
N TYR A 464 25.14 20.87 -76.92
CA TYR A 464 25.32 19.67 -76.12
C TYR A 464 24.14 18.72 -76.30
N TYR A 465 24.40 17.43 -76.05
CA TYR A 465 23.37 16.41 -75.96
C TYR A 465 23.70 15.47 -74.81
N VAL A 466 22.75 15.29 -73.90
CA VAL A 466 22.83 14.30 -72.83
C VAL A 466 21.67 13.34 -73.02
N GLU A 467 21.97 12.05 -73.15
CA GLU A 467 20.94 11.02 -73.30
C GLU A 467 20.10 10.90 -72.02
N ASN A 468 18.77 10.96 -72.17
CA ASN A 468 17.84 10.80 -71.06
C ASN A 468 17.79 9.32 -70.63
N GLY A 469 18.38 9.01 -69.47
CA GLY A 469 18.22 7.73 -68.79
C GLY A 469 17.75 7.95 -67.35
N GLU A 470 16.86 7.10 -66.83
CA GLU A 470 16.39 7.11 -65.43
C GLU A 470 17.46 6.65 -64.40
N VAL A 471 18.73 6.56 -64.81
CA VAL A 471 19.78 5.90 -64.04
C VAL A 471 20.51 6.93 -63.17
N GLN A 472 20.36 6.82 -61.85
CA GLN A 472 21.29 7.43 -60.91
C GLN A 472 22.69 6.86 -61.15
N LEU A 473 23.66 7.72 -61.44
CA LEU A 473 25.05 7.34 -61.69
C LEU A 473 25.92 7.73 -60.50
N ASN A 474 27.05 7.05 -60.35
CA ASN A 474 28.06 7.47 -59.39
C ASN A 474 28.45 8.93 -59.70
N ALA A 475 28.40 9.80 -58.69
CA ALA A 475 28.71 11.21 -58.83
C ALA A 475 30.07 11.43 -59.51
N ASP A 476 31.07 10.60 -59.19
CA ASP A 476 32.41 10.69 -59.79
C ASP A 476 32.40 10.57 -61.32
N ASP A 477 31.49 9.77 -61.89
CA ASP A 477 31.42 9.58 -63.35
C ASP A 477 30.75 10.76 -64.04
N ILE A 478 29.74 11.36 -63.42
CA ILE A 478 29.12 12.61 -63.89
C ILE A 478 30.10 13.77 -63.80
N LEU A 479 30.83 13.86 -62.68
CA LEU A 479 31.86 14.86 -62.48
C LEU A 479 32.98 14.71 -63.52
N LYS A 480 33.45 13.49 -63.81
CA LYS A 480 34.41 13.26 -64.91
C LYS A 480 33.87 13.72 -66.26
N CYS A 481 32.59 13.50 -66.56
CA CYS A 481 31.99 13.99 -67.80
C CYS A 481 32.04 15.50 -67.91
N TYR A 482 31.79 16.21 -66.81
CA TYR A 482 31.81 17.66 -66.78
C TYR A 482 33.24 18.22 -66.76
N ASP A 483 34.14 17.62 -65.99
CA ASP A 483 35.57 17.99 -65.92
C ASP A 483 36.28 17.78 -67.27
N THR A 484 35.84 16.79 -68.06
CA THR A 484 36.36 16.57 -69.43
C THR A 484 35.88 17.64 -70.40
N PHE A 485 34.63 18.09 -70.27
CA PHE A 485 34.12 19.22 -71.04
C PHE A 485 34.94 20.48 -70.73
N GLU A 486 35.13 20.79 -69.44
CA GLU A 486 35.88 21.98 -69.04
C GLU A 486 37.33 21.92 -69.52
N TRP A 487 37.99 20.78 -69.35
CA TRP A 487 39.37 20.62 -69.79
C TRP A 487 39.53 20.85 -71.31
N LEU A 488 38.58 20.37 -72.12
CA LEU A 488 38.59 20.62 -73.57
C LEU A 488 38.39 22.10 -73.90
N VAL A 489 37.48 22.76 -73.18
CA VAL A 489 37.21 24.19 -73.34
C VAL A 489 38.42 25.03 -72.94
N GLU A 490 39.04 24.77 -71.80
CA GLU A 490 40.25 25.45 -71.32
C GLU A 490 41.39 25.33 -72.34
N ARG A 491 41.58 24.15 -72.94
CA ARG A 491 42.70 23.89 -73.87
C ARG A 491 42.50 24.47 -75.26
N LEU A 492 41.25 24.50 -75.74
CA LEU A 492 40.92 24.87 -77.12
C LEU A 492 40.29 26.25 -77.24
N PHE A 493 40.30 27.00 -76.15
CA PHE A 493 39.63 28.29 -76.02
C PHE A 493 39.93 29.27 -77.17
N ASP A 494 41.18 29.29 -77.62
CA ASP A 494 41.66 30.26 -78.62
C ASP A 494 41.67 29.73 -80.06
N THR A 495 41.41 28.44 -80.26
CA THR A 495 41.53 27.75 -81.56
C THR A 495 40.21 27.19 -82.07
N MET A 496 39.22 27.00 -81.17
CA MET A 496 37.92 26.43 -81.47
C MET A 496 36.92 27.47 -81.96
N GLN A 497 36.19 27.14 -83.04
CA GLN A 497 35.07 27.92 -83.56
C GLN A 497 33.70 27.37 -83.12
N SER A 498 33.61 26.04 -82.94
CA SER A 498 32.40 25.40 -82.43
C SER A 498 32.67 24.06 -81.74
N VAL A 499 31.81 23.70 -80.78
CA VAL A 499 31.81 22.42 -80.08
C VAL A 499 30.41 21.82 -80.03
N PHE A 500 30.30 20.53 -80.33
CA PHE A 500 29.14 19.72 -80.03
C PHE A 500 29.53 18.60 -79.06
N TYR A 501 29.11 18.72 -77.79
CA TYR A 501 29.47 17.78 -76.73
C TYR A 501 28.34 16.81 -76.43
N ARG A 502 28.55 15.52 -76.72
CA ARG A 502 27.57 14.47 -76.54
C ARG A 502 27.98 13.52 -75.43
N VAL A 503 27.05 13.23 -74.52
CA VAL A 503 27.17 12.19 -73.49
C VAL A 503 26.05 11.18 -73.70
N SER A 504 26.41 9.93 -73.94
CA SER A 504 25.46 8.84 -74.21
C SER A 504 25.91 7.52 -73.62
N GLN A 505 24.96 6.63 -73.35
CA GLN A 505 25.20 5.30 -72.82
C GLN A 505 25.13 4.28 -73.96
N ILE A 506 26.30 3.80 -74.41
CA ILE A 506 26.41 2.88 -75.55
C ILE A 506 27.17 1.62 -75.10
N ASP A 507 26.58 0.45 -75.31
CA ASP A 507 27.11 -0.87 -74.91
C ASP A 507 27.45 -0.95 -73.41
N ASP A 508 26.52 -0.56 -72.54
CA ASP A 508 26.74 -0.48 -71.08
C ASP A 508 27.92 0.41 -70.65
N ALA A 509 28.39 1.29 -71.52
CA ALA A 509 29.46 2.23 -71.24
C ALA A 509 28.98 3.68 -71.36
N LEU A 510 29.32 4.51 -70.39
CA LEU A 510 29.12 5.95 -70.49
C LEU A 510 30.24 6.53 -71.38
N ARG A 511 29.86 7.12 -72.51
CA ARG A 511 30.80 7.65 -73.50
C ARG A 511 30.56 9.14 -73.72
N ILE A 512 31.67 9.85 -73.83
CA ILE A 512 31.75 11.22 -74.31
C ILE A 512 32.13 11.17 -75.79
N SER A 513 31.43 11.95 -76.60
CA SER A 513 31.70 12.13 -78.02
C SER A 513 31.62 13.62 -78.33
N VAL A 514 32.71 14.19 -78.83
CA VAL A 514 32.82 15.64 -79.04
C VAL A 514 33.18 15.90 -80.49
N HIS A 515 32.39 16.71 -81.17
CA HIS A 515 32.75 17.23 -82.50
C HIS A 515 33.20 18.68 -82.34
N ILE A 516 34.39 19.01 -82.86
CA ILE A 516 35.03 20.31 -82.73
C ILE A 516 35.42 20.82 -84.10
N VAL A 517 35.12 22.10 -84.37
CA VAL A 517 35.66 22.81 -85.55
C VAL A 517 36.78 23.71 -85.08
N ALA A 518 38.01 23.44 -85.52
CA ALA A 518 39.21 24.17 -85.15
C ALA A 518 40.24 24.16 -86.29
N GLU A 519 40.90 25.31 -86.50
CA GLU A 519 41.96 25.45 -87.52
C GLU A 519 43.30 24.81 -87.06
N ALA A 520 43.44 24.55 -85.77
CA ALA A 520 44.64 23.95 -85.17
C ALA A 520 44.58 22.41 -85.19
N ASP A 521 45.74 21.75 -85.32
CA ASP A 521 45.85 20.29 -85.21
C ASP A 521 45.60 19.83 -83.77
N LEU A 522 44.55 19.03 -83.57
CA LEU A 522 44.11 18.56 -82.25
C LEU A 522 44.74 17.23 -81.82
N ARG A 523 45.57 16.58 -82.66
CA ARG A 523 46.22 15.30 -82.32
C ARG A 523 47.12 15.41 -81.08
N GLY A 524 47.63 16.61 -80.78
CA GLY A 524 48.43 16.90 -79.58
C GLY A 524 47.71 16.59 -78.26
N LEU A 525 46.38 16.63 -78.24
CA LEU A 525 45.58 16.33 -77.05
C LEU A 525 45.76 14.88 -76.55
N MET A 526 46.09 13.94 -77.43
CA MET A 526 46.36 12.54 -77.08
C MET A 526 47.64 12.37 -76.24
N SER A 527 48.57 13.32 -76.32
CA SER A 527 49.79 13.30 -75.52
C SER A 527 49.54 13.71 -74.06
N GLU A 528 48.51 14.55 -73.82
CA GLU A 528 48.13 15.02 -72.49
C GLU A 528 47.08 14.13 -71.82
N ARG A 529 46.16 13.56 -72.60
CA ARG A 529 45.17 12.57 -72.14
C ARG A 529 45.14 11.36 -73.08
N PRO A 530 45.89 10.29 -72.75
CA PRO A 530 45.99 9.09 -73.59
C PRO A 530 44.67 8.32 -73.78
N GLU A 531 43.71 8.59 -72.90
CA GLU A 531 42.36 8.02 -72.89
C GLU A 531 41.42 8.62 -73.96
N LEU A 532 41.83 9.72 -74.62
CA LEU A 532 41.09 10.35 -75.71
C LEU A 532 41.44 9.71 -77.05
N ASN A 533 40.44 9.35 -77.82
CA ASN A 533 40.59 8.98 -79.23
C ASN A 533 40.27 10.19 -80.10
N VAL A 534 41.29 10.80 -80.73
CA VAL A 534 41.15 11.98 -81.58
C VAL A 534 41.27 11.58 -83.05
N GLN A 535 40.26 11.93 -83.85
CA GLN A 535 40.19 11.63 -85.27
C GLN A 535 39.85 12.91 -86.04
N GLN A 536 40.49 13.12 -87.19
CA GLN A 536 40.16 14.23 -88.09
C GLN A 536 39.12 13.73 -89.09
N GLU A 537 37.94 14.34 -89.11
CA GLU A 537 36.82 13.97 -90.00
C GLU A 537 36.89 14.75 -91.33
N ASP A 538 37.29 16.02 -91.30
CA ASP A 538 37.47 16.90 -92.48
C ASP A 538 38.58 17.95 -92.21
N GLU A 539 38.88 18.84 -93.18
CA GLU A 539 40.01 19.80 -93.13
C GLU A 539 40.11 20.54 -91.78
N ASN A 540 38.97 20.98 -91.20
CA ASN A 540 38.90 21.68 -89.91
C ASN A 540 37.98 20.99 -88.88
N GLU A 541 37.52 19.76 -89.13
CA GLU A 541 36.56 19.06 -88.28
C GLU A 541 37.21 17.87 -87.56
N TRP A 542 37.00 17.80 -86.25
CA TRP A 542 37.64 16.85 -85.36
C TRP A 542 36.62 16.12 -84.50
N PHE A 543 36.78 14.81 -84.39
CA PHE A 543 36.04 13.95 -83.48
C PHE A 543 36.92 13.51 -82.31
N ILE A 544 36.40 13.65 -81.09
CA ILE A 544 37.05 13.20 -79.85
C ILE A 544 36.11 12.24 -79.12
N GLY A 545 36.54 11.00 -78.96
CA GLY A 545 35.83 9.97 -78.19
C GLY A 545 36.54 9.64 -76.88
N CYS A 546 35.78 9.53 -75.78
CA CYS A 546 36.29 9.08 -74.48
C CYS A 546 35.29 8.14 -73.79
N ILE A 547 35.79 7.06 -73.18
CA ILE A 547 34.97 6.15 -72.37
C ILE A 547 35.17 6.50 -70.90
N VAL A 548 34.12 6.97 -70.23
CA VAL A 548 34.18 7.43 -68.83
C VAL A 548 34.08 6.27 -67.86
N PHE A 549 33.18 5.33 -68.15
CA PHE A 549 32.98 4.13 -67.34
C PHE A 549 32.37 3.00 -68.18
N ARG A 550 32.70 1.75 -67.85
CA ARG A 550 32.01 0.54 -68.34
C ARG A 550 31.33 -0.14 -67.17
N LYS A 551 30.02 -0.35 -67.25
CA LYS A 551 29.30 -1.21 -66.30
C LYS A 551 29.89 -2.60 -66.46
N ARG A 552 30.65 -3.08 -65.46
CA ARG A 552 31.09 -4.48 -65.45
C ARG A 552 29.82 -5.32 -65.38
N GLY A 553 29.46 -5.95 -66.49
CA GLY A 553 28.37 -6.92 -66.51
C GLY A 553 28.62 -7.96 -65.43
N GLY A 554 27.67 -8.09 -64.51
CA GLY A 554 27.65 -9.19 -63.56
C GLY A 554 27.65 -10.50 -64.35
N ARG A 555 28.58 -11.39 -64.02
CA ARG A 555 28.37 -12.82 -64.21
C ARG A 555 27.69 -13.37 -62.98
#